data_AF-A0A3Q0RJ67-F1
#
_entry.id   AF-A0A3Q0RJ67-F1
#
_cell.length_a   1.000
_cell.length_b   1.000
_cell.length_c   1.000
_cell.angle_alpha   90.00
_cell.angle_beta   90.00
_cell.angle_gamma   90.00
#
_symmetry.space_group_name_H-M   'P 1'
#
loop_
_entity.id
_entity.type
_entity.pdbx_description
1 polymer ?
#
loop_
_entity_poly.entity_id
_entity_poly.type
_entity_poly.pdbx_seq_one_letter_code
_entity_poly.pdbx_strand_id
1 'polypeptide(L)'
;MFSTKDTEILTLVQDALAQLMKTQYPLEELLRRPLPEGVDPQRLEVYLSDQDFQTILEMKRDEYASLPSWKQIDLKKSKGLFC
;
A
#
# COMPACT_ATOMS: atom_id res chain seq x y z
N MET A 1 -2.04 -35.97 15.57
CA MET A 1 -0.83 -35.17 15.84
C MET A 1 -0.42 -34.56 14.52
N PHE A 2 -0.54 -33.23 14.38
CA PHE A 2 -0.10 -32.54 13.17
C PHE A 2 1.43 -32.61 13.08
N SER A 3 1.97 -32.94 11.91
CA SER A 3 3.40 -33.14 11.70
C SER A 3 4.09 -31.80 11.58
N THR A 4 5.31 -31.66 12.11
CA THR A 4 6.11 -30.41 12.06
C THR A 4 6.27 -29.86 10.63
N LYS A 5 6.22 -30.75 9.63
CA LYS A 5 6.23 -30.40 8.20
C LYS A 5 4.97 -29.65 7.76
N ASP A 6 3.81 -29.97 8.32
CA ASP A 6 2.54 -29.31 7.97
C ASP A 6 2.53 -27.86 8.50
N THR A 7 3.15 -27.61 9.66
CA THR A 7 3.33 -26.26 10.20
C THR A 7 4.27 -25.44 9.32
N GLU A 8 5.39 -26.02 8.89
CA GLU A 8 6.40 -25.34 8.06
C GLU A 8 5.85 -24.96 6.67
N ILE A 9 5.02 -25.83 6.06
CA ILE A 9 4.35 -25.54 4.79
C ILE A 9 3.30 -24.42 4.95
N LEU A 10 2.54 -24.42 6.04
CA LEU A 10 1.54 -23.37 6.28
C LEU A 10 2.19 -21.98 6.47
N THR A 11 3.31 -21.89 7.18
CA THR A 11 4.04 -20.62 7.34
C THR A 11 4.62 -20.15 6.02
N LEU A 12 5.19 -21.05 5.21
CA LEU A 12 5.77 -20.70 3.91
C LEU A 12 4.72 -20.23 2.90
N VAL A 13 3.53 -20.85 2.89
CA VAL A 13 2.41 -20.40 2.04
C VAL A 13 1.89 -19.05 2.52
N GLN A 14 1.83 -18.81 3.84
CA GLN A 14 1.45 -17.49 4.37
C GLN A 14 2.47 -16.41 4.03
N ASP A 15 3.77 -16.69 4.13
CA ASP A 15 4.83 -15.75 3.73
C ASP A 15 4.82 -15.53 2.21
N ALA A 16 4.63 -16.57 1.40
CA ALA A 16 4.53 -16.43 -0.05
C ALA A 16 3.27 -15.66 -0.47
N LEU A 17 2.12 -15.88 0.18
CA LEU A 17 0.93 -15.05 -0.02
C LEU A 17 1.18 -13.61 0.42
N ALA A 18 1.79 -13.39 1.59
CA ALA A 18 2.13 -12.06 2.06
C ALA A 18 3.13 -11.36 1.12
N GLN A 19 4.02 -12.09 0.45
CA GLN A 19 4.92 -11.57 -0.58
C GLN A 19 4.21 -11.28 -1.90
N LEU A 20 3.28 -12.14 -2.36
CA LEU A 20 2.43 -11.87 -3.53
C LEU A 20 1.40 -10.76 -3.29
N MET A 21 1.01 -10.54 -2.05
CA MET A 21 0.07 -9.51 -1.60
C MET A 21 0.78 -8.22 -1.14
N LYS A 22 2.11 -8.20 -1.07
CA LYS A 22 2.88 -6.99 -0.76
C LYS A 22 2.93 -6.09 -1.98
N THR A 23 1.82 -5.42 -2.22
CA THR A 23 1.66 -4.30 -3.15
C THR A 23 2.12 -3.00 -2.50
N GLN A 24 3.16 -3.02 -1.65
CA GLN A 24 3.65 -1.84 -0.97
C GLN A 24 4.99 -1.42 -1.56
N TYR A 25 5.07 -0.15 -1.97
CA TYR A 25 6.26 0.46 -2.55
C TYR A 25 6.76 1.57 -1.62
N PRO A 26 8.08 1.80 -1.55
CA PRO A 26 8.62 2.96 -0.86
C PRO A 26 8.03 4.24 -1.44
N LEU A 27 7.80 5.25 -0.59
CA LEU A 27 7.30 6.55 -1.02
C LEU A 27 8.13 7.12 -2.18
N GLU A 28 9.45 7.02 -2.07
CA GLU A 28 10.38 7.55 -3.06
C GLU A 28 10.22 6.91 -4.43
N GLU A 29 9.79 5.65 -4.51
CA GLU A 29 9.51 4.99 -5.78
C GLU A 29 8.19 5.47 -6.39
N LEU A 30 7.15 5.64 -5.58
CA LEU A 30 5.84 6.12 -6.05
C LEU A 30 5.87 7.59 -6.51
N LEU A 31 6.81 8.38 -5.99
CA LEU A 31 7.06 9.77 -6.42
C LEU A 31 7.93 9.87 -7.67
N ARG A 32 8.67 8.80 -8.03
CA ARG A 32 9.54 8.81 -9.22
C ARG A 32 8.77 8.45 -10.48
N ARG A 33 9.33 8.84 -11.62
CA ARG A 33 8.82 8.49 -12.95
C ARG A 33 9.93 7.82 -13.77
N PRO A 34 9.64 6.76 -14.52
CA PRO A 34 8.33 6.09 -14.66
C PRO A 34 7.89 5.35 -13.39
N LEU A 35 6.59 5.13 -13.22
CA LEU A 35 6.06 4.33 -12.11
C LEU A 35 6.42 2.85 -12.28
N PRO A 36 6.54 2.08 -11.18
CA PRO A 36 6.71 0.63 -11.26
C PRO A 36 5.55 -0.05 -12.02
N GLU A 37 5.84 -1.19 -12.64
CA GLU A 37 4.85 -1.95 -13.40
C GLU A 37 3.72 -2.44 -12.49
N GLY A 38 2.47 -2.27 -12.93
CA GLY A 38 1.28 -2.64 -12.15
C GLY A 38 0.83 -1.61 -11.10
N VAL A 39 1.51 -0.47 -10.98
CA VAL A 39 1.10 0.64 -10.11
C VAL A 39 0.06 1.52 -10.82
N ASP A 40 -1.10 1.69 -10.21
CA ASP A 40 -2.14 2.61 -10.66
C ASP A 40 -1.76 4.07 -10.28
N PRO A 41 -1.48 4.94 -11.27
CA PRO A 41 -1.10 6.34 -11.03
C PRO A 41 -2.19 7.17 -10.33
N GLN A 42 -3.45 6.73 -10.38
CA GLN A 42 -4.56 7.42 -9.73
C GLN A 42 -4.74 7.01 -8.28
N ARG A 43 -4.11 5.90 -7.86
CA ARG A 43 -4.32 5.28 -6.55
C ARG A 43 -3.02 5.00 -5.80
N LEU A 44 -2.03 5.89 -5.90
CA LEU A 44 -0.73 5.72 -5.25
C LEU A 44 -0.83 5.45 -3.73
N GLU A 45 -1.87 5.98 -3.07
CA GLU A 45 -2.11 5.80 -1.65
C GLU A 45 -2.34 4.33 -1.22
N VAL A 46 -2.82 3.46 -2.12
CA VAL A 46 -3.05 2.04 -1.78
C VAL A 46 -1.76 1.25 -1.71
N TYR A 47 -0.71 1.79 -2.33
CA TYR A 47 0.60 1.17 -2.42
C TYR A 47 1.56 1.60 -1.30
N LEU A 48 1.13 2.46 -0.39
CA LEU A 48 1.94 2.87 0.75
C LEU A 48 1.84 1.87 1.90
N SER A 49 2.89 1.75 2.72
CA SER A 49 2.73 1.17 4.06
C SER A 49 1.79 2.04 4.90
N ASP A 50 1.20 1.51 5.98
CA ASP A 50 0.35 2.32 6.87
C ASP A 50 1.15 3.47 7.52
N GLN A 51 2.43 3.23 7.81
CA GLN A 51 3.34 4.23 8.34
C GLN A 51 3.58 5.36 7.32
N ASP A 52 3.89 5.02 6.06
CA ASP A 52 4.15 6.02 5.02
C ASP A 52 2.87 6.78 4.66
N PHE A 53 1.75 6.07 4.58
CA PHE A 53 0.43 6.65 4.40
C PHE A 53 0.17 7.71 5.48
N GLN A 54 0.33 7.34 6.75
CA GLN A 54 0.11 8.26 7.86
C GLN A 54 1.13 9.42 7.86
N THR A 55 2.36 9.19 7.42
CA THR A 55 3.39 10.23 7.35
C THR A 55 3.08 11.27 6.25
N ILE A 56 2.59 10.83 5.09
CA ILE A 56 2.33 11.73 3.95
C ILE A 56 0.98 12.42 4.07
N LEU A 57 -0.07 11.65 4.35
CA LEU A 57 -1.45 12.13 4.41
C LEU A 57 -1.82 12.65 5.80
N GLU A 58 -0.93 12.48 6.79
CA GLU A 58 -1.09 12.99 8.16
C GLU A 58 -2.37 12.49 8.85
N MET A 59 -2.88 11.33 8.41
CA MET A 59 -4.10 10.70 8.93
C MET A 59 -4.08 9.19 8.72
N LYS A 60 -4.97 8.47 9.41
CA LYS A 60 -5.10 7.02 9.24
C LYS A 60 -5.89 6.69 7.97
N ARG A 61 -5.68 5.48 7.43
CA ARG A 61 -6.42 4.99 6.25
C ARG A 61 -7.93 5.03 6.44
N ASP A 62 -8.42 4.65 7.62
CA ASP A 62 -9.86 4.65 7.91
C ASP A 62 -10.45 6.06 7.90
N GLU A 63 -9.72 7.03 8.43
CA GLU A 63 -10.11 8.44 8.43
C GLU A 63 -10.14 8.98 7.00
N TYR A 64 -9.11 8.70 6.20
CA TYR A 64 -9.06 9.07 4.79
C TYR A 64 -10.20 8.44 3.97
N ALA A 65 -10.49 7.15 4.20
CA ALA A 65 -11.55 6.43 3.51
C ALA A 65 -12.95 7.00 3.83
N SER A 66 -13.12 7.62 5.00
CA SER A 66 -14.36 8.30 5.38
C SER A 66 -14.56 9.66 4.69
N LEU A 67 -13.50 10.22 4.08
CA LEU A 67 -13.59 11.51 3.40
C LEU A 67 -14.35 11.38 2.07
N PRO A 68 -15.11 12.40 1.66
CA PRO A 68 -15.66 12.48 0.31
C PRO A 68 -14.58 12.38 -0.77
N SER A 69 -14.90 11.79 -1.92
CA SER A 69 -13.94 11.54 -3.00
C SER A 69 -13.21 12.81 -3.49
N TRP A 70 -13.89 13.96 -3.51
CA TRP A 70 -13.26 15.23 -3.91
C TRP A 70 -12.13 15.64 -2.96
N LYS A 71 -12.29 15.37 -1.66
CA LYS A 71 -11.29 15.70 -0.63
C LYS A 71 -10.12 14.72 -0.64
N GLN A 72 -10.39 13.45 -0.93
CA GLN A 72 -9.35 12.45 -1.17
C GLN A 72 -8.46 12.85 -2.36
N ILE A 73 -9.07 13.27 -3.48
CA ILE A 73 -8.33 13.73 -4.67
C ILE A 73 -7.51 14.99 -4.36
N ASP A 74 -8.09 15.96 -3.66
CA ASP A 74 -7.41 17.20 -3.29
C ASP A 74 -6.17 16.94 -2.41
N LEU A 75 -6.32 16.08 -1.39
CA LEU A 75 -5.20 15.64 -0.55
C LEU A 75 -4.10 14.96 -1.37
N LYS A 76 -4.45 14.02 -2.24
CA LYS A 76 -3.45 13.36 -3.10
C LYS A 76 -2.70 14.33 -3.98
N LYS A 77 -3.39 15.29 -4.59
CA LYS A 77 -2.77 16.36 -5.40
C LYS A 77 -1.81 17.20 -4.57
N SER A 78 -2.24 17.65 -3.39
CA SER A 78 -1.40 18.45 -2.49
C SER A 78 -0.13 17.75 -2.03
N LYS A 79 -0.15 16.40 -1.96
CA LYS A 79 0.97 15.57 -1.52
C LYS A 79 1.77 14.94 -2.67
N GLY A 80 1.46 15.27 -3.93
CA GLY A 80 2.15 14.71 -5.10
C GLY A 80 1.83 13.23 -5.37
N LEU A 81 0.79 12.68 -4.74
CA LEU A 81 0.30 11.32 -4.95
C LEU A 81 -0.74 11.25 -6.09
N PHE A 82 -0.68 12.15 -7.07
CA PHE A 82 -1.63 12.23 -8.17
C PHE A 82 -0.91 12.38 -9.51
N CYS A 83 -1.00 11.31 -10.31
CA CYS A 83 -0.78 11.19 -11.77
C CYS A 83 -1.46 12.23 -12.64
#